data_AF-A0A285N7C5-F1
#
_entry.id   AF-A0A285N7C5-F1
#
_cell.length_a   1.000
_cell.length_b   1.000
_cell.length_c   1.000
_cell.angle_alpha   90.00
_cell.angle_beta   90.00
_cell.angle_gamma   90.00
#
_symmetry.space_group_name_H-M   'P 1'
#
loop_
_entity.id
_entity.type
_entity.pdbx_description
1 polymer ?
#
loop_
_entity_poly.entity_id
_entity_poly.type
_entity_poly.pdbx_seq_one_letter_code
_entity_poly.pdbx_strand_id
1 'polypeptide(L)'
;MPAAINRDDLIAATELEFAKLDKLLSSISEEQALYLEPDDQQSIKDTIAHRAHWLSLFFVWYESGLAGEDVQTPAPGYKWNQLKAYNAGVIEASRDQSWEQVLGDFHAGHDKLLDFIKVSDDDLLYTPKLYSWMNNWTLGRWAEASGASHYRSAAKYVRKLIKQQK
;
A
#
# COMPACT_ATOMS: atom_id res chain seq x y z
N MET A 1 9.43 -2.34 14.17
CA MET A 1 8.56 -1.51 15.02
C MET A 1 7.31 -2.31 15.30
N PRO A 2 6.79 -2.31 16.54
CA PRO A 2 5.48 -2.88 16.83
C PRO A 2 4.40 -2.18 16.01
N ALA A 3 3.26 -2.87 15.82
CA ALA A 3 2.09 -2.26 15.18
C ALA A 3 1.59 -1.08 16.02
N ALA A 4 1.07 -0.04 15.38
CA ALA A 4 0.44 1.07 16.09
C ALA A 4 -0.82 0.56 16.82
N ILE A 5 -1.07 1.07 18.03
CA ILE A 5 -2.18 0.64 18.88
C ILE A 5 -3.16 1.77 19.23
N ASN A 6 -2.91 2.97 18.72
CA ASN A 6 -3.78 4.14 18.79
C ASN A 6 -3.59 4.98 17.51
N ARG A 7 -4.55 5.86 17.26
CA ARG A 7 -4.63 6.70 16.06
C ARG A 7 -3.39 7.56 15.89
N ASP A 8 -2.92 8.19 16.97
CA ASP A 8 -1.83 9.16 16.88
C ASP A 8 -0.51 8.46 16.50
N ASP A 9 -0.24 7.26 17.02
CA ASP A 9 0.88 6.41 16.62
C ASP A 9 0.75 5.96 15.15
N LEU A 10 -0.47 5.67 14.69
CA LEU A 10 -0.71 5.27 13.30
C LEU A 10 -0.49 6.44 12.33
N ILE A 11 -0.92 7.66 12.69
CA ILE A 11 -0.65 8.89 11.92
C ILE A 11 0.87 9.09 11.84
N ALA A 12 1.55 9.10 13.00
CA ALA A 12 2.99 9.32 13.07
C ALA A 12 3.78 8.30 12.24
N ALA A 13 3.41 7.03 12.30
CA ALA A 13 4.03 5.98 11.50
C ALA A 13 3.77 6.16 10.00
N THR A 14 2.53 6.54 9.62
CA THR A 14 2.12 6.69 8.22
C THR A 14 2.83 7.88 7.58
N GLU A 15 2.83 9.05 8.22
CA GLU A 15 3.51 10.26 7.73
C GLU A 15 5.04 10.05 7.66
N LEU A 16 5.64 9.45 8.68
CA LEU A 16 7.08 9.21 8.72
C LEU A 16 7.56 8.28 7.60
N GLU A 17 6.88 7.15 7.40
CA GLU A 17 7.33 6.18 6.40
C GLU A 17 6.97 6.62 4.98
N PHE A 18 5.88 7.37 4.80
CA PHE A 18 5.57 8.01 3.53
C PHE A 18 6.64 9.05 3.15
N ALA A 19 6.95 10.01 4.03
CA ALA A 19 7.94 11.05 3.75
C ALA A 19 9.32 10.47 3.39
N LYS A 20 9.72 9.36 4.03
CA LYS A 20 10.97 8.66 3.68
C LYS A 20 10.93 8.03 2.29
N LEU A 21 9.79 7.43 1.90
CA LEU A 21 9.65 6.82 0.59
C LEU A 21 9.54 7.90 -0.48
N ASP A 22 8.68 8.89 -0.28
CA ASP A 22 8.44 9.99 -1.20
C ASP A 22 9.74 10.74 -1.55
N LYS A 23 10.56 11.05 -0.54
CA LYS A 23 11.90 11.65 -0.75
C LYS A 23 12.81 10.80 -1.64
N LEU A 24 12.69 9.47 -1.62
CA LEU A 24 13.45 8.61 -2.53
C LEU A 24 12.87 8.74 -3.94
N LEU A 25 11.55 8.60 -4.06
CA LEU A 25 10.85 8.62 -5.35
C LEU A 25 11.05 9.95 -6.10
N SER A 26 11.08 11.07 -5.39
CA SER A 26 11.29 12.41 -5.98
C SER A 26 12.66 12.58 -6.65
N SER A 27 13.61 11.69 -6.38
CA SER A 27 14.96 11.71 -6.96
C SER A 27 15.14 10.74 -8.13
N ILE A 28 14.10 9.97 -8.47
CA ILE A 28 14.15 8.89 -9.46
C ILE A 28 13.58 9.40 -10.79
N SER A 29 14.39 9.30 -11.84
CA SER A 29 13.94 9.54 -13.21
C SER A 29 13.04 8.40 -13.71
N GLU A 30 12.23 8.67 -14.73
CA GLU A 30 11.39 7.63 -15.34
C GLU A 30 12.21 6.44 -15.88
N GLU A 31 13.37 6.68 -16.46
CA GLU A 31 14.29 5.62 -16.91
C GLU A 31 14.69 4.69 -15.75
N GLN A 32 15.09 5.27 -14.62
CA GLN A 32 15.43 4.49 -13.42
C GLN A 32 14.21 3.78 -12.82
N ALA A 33 13.03 4.39 -12.92
CA ALA A 33 11.80 3.82 -12.41
C ALA A 33 11.37 2.57 -13.21
N LEU A 34 11.60 2.59 -14.51
CA LEU A 34 11.26 1.52 -15.47
C LEU A 34 12.34 0.44 -15.59
N TYR A 35 13.54 0.68 -15.05
CA TYR A 35 14.63 -0.28 -15.13
C TYR A 35 14.27 -1.63 -14.46
N LEU A 36 14.54 -2.71 -15.19
CA LEU A 36 14.42 -4.09 -14.72
C LEU A 36 15.83 -4.66 -14.50
N GLU A 37 16.10 -5.14 -13.29
CA GLU A 37 17.33 -5.88 -13.01
C GLU A 37 17.31 -7.24 -13.75
N PRO A 38 18.45 -7.77 -14.21
CA PRO A 38 18.49 -9.04 -14.95
C PRO A 38 17.83 -10.23 -14.22
N ASP A 39 17.88 -10.24 -12.88
CA ASP A 39 17.32 -11.29 -12.02
C ASP A 39 15.97 -10.90 -11.37
N ASP A 40 15.46 -9.70 -11.63
CA ASP A 40 14.20 -9.20 -11.06
C ASP A 40 13.24 -8.81 -12.19
N GLN A 41 12.03 -9.39 -12.18
CA GLN A 41 11.01 -9.07 -13.18
C GLN A 41 10.11 -7.90 -12.73
N GLN A 42 10.51 -7.17 -11.69
CA GLN A 42 9.76 -6.08 -11.12
C GLN A 42 10.61 -4.80 -11.10
N SER A 43 10.06 -3.72 -11.63
CA SER A 43 10.69 -2.40 -11.61
C SER A 43 10.30 -1.61 -10.35
N ILE A 44 10.91 -0.43 -10.17
CA ILE A 44 10.47 0.52 -9.14
C ILE A 44 9.03 0.97 -9.43
N LYS A 45 8.71 1.28 -10.69
CA LYS A 45 7.35 1.63 -11.12
C LYS A 45 6.35 0.56 -10.70
N ASP A 46 6.62 -0.70 -11.04
CA ASP A 46 5.72 -1.83 -10.72
C ASP A 46 5.52 -1.97 -9.20
N THR A 47 6.59 -1.74 -8.43
CA THR A 47 6.52 -1.80 -6.97
C THR A 47 5.59 -0.73 -6.40
N ILE A 48 5.67 0.50 -6.92
CA ILE A 48 4.84 1.61 -6.44
C ILE A 48 3.40 1.50 -6.93
N ALA A 49 3.18 1.06 -8.19
CA ALA A 49 1.85 0.74 -8.69
C ALA A 49 1.19 -0.36 -7.83
N HIS A 50 1.96 -1.39 -7.46
CA HIS A 50 1.52 -2.42 -6.53
C HIS A 50 1.15 -1.84 -5.15
N ARG A 51 1.88 -0.85 -4.62
CA ARG A 51 1.52 -0.18 -3.35
C ARG A 51 0.23 0.63 -3.47
N ALA A 52 0.09 1.43 -4.53
CA ALA A 52 -1.12 2.21 -4.78
C ALA A 52 -2.36 1.29 -4.89
N HIS A 53 -2.22 0.17 -5.59
CA HIS A 53 -3.30 -0.83 -5.72
C HIS A 53 -3.74 -1.42 -4.38
N TRP A 54 -2.81 -1.86 -3.53
CA TRP A 54 -3.15 -2.43 -2.22
C TRP A 54 -3.70 -1.42 -1.23
N LEU A 55 -3.33 -0.15 -1.40
CA LEU A 55 -3.91 0.95 -0.67
C LEU A 55 -5.36 1.22 -1.11
N SER A 56 -5.62 1.17 -2.42
CA SER A 56 -6.99 1.25 -2.95
C SER A 56 -7.86 0.08 -2.47
N LEU A 57 -7.34 -1.16 -2.47
CA LEU A 57 -8.06 -2.33 -1.97
C LEU A 57 -8.50 -2.20 -0.51
N PHE A 58 -7.68 -1.57 0.34
CA PHE A 58 -8.07 -1.31 1.73
C PHE A 58 -9.38 -0.50 1.79
N PHE A 59 -9.52 0.52 0.95
CA PHE A 59 -10.74 1.32 0.89
C PHE A 59 -11.91 0.56 0.30
N VAL A 60 -11.70 -0.29 -0.72
CA VAL A 60 -12.75 -1.18 -1.24
C VAL A 60 -13.30 -2.06 -0.12
N TRP A 61 -12.44 -2.71 0.67
CA TRP A 61 -12.88 -3.56 1.77
C TRP A 61 -13.58 -2.77 2.89
N TYR A 62 -13.06 -1.59 3.23
CA TYR A 62 -13.65 -0.72 4.23
C TYR A 62 -15.04 -0.23 3.81
N GLU A 63 -15.17 0.31 2.60
CA GLU A 63 -16.42 0.87 2.07
C GLU A 63 -17.50 -0.22 1.89
N SER A 64 -17.15 -1.38 1.32
CA SER A 64 -18.09 -2.51 1.21
C SER A 64 -18.47 -3.08 2.58
N GLY A 65 -17.53 -3.14 3.53
CA GLY A 65 -17.81 -3.56 4.91
C GLY A 65 -18.77 -2.60 5.62
N LEU A 66 -18.58 -1.30 5.43
CA LEU A 66 -19.46 -0.25 5.93
C LEU A 66 -20.87 -0.34 5.32
N ALA A 67 -20.97 -0.71 4.04
CA ALA A 67 -22.23 -0.93 3.34
C ALA A 67 -22.95 -2.24 3.74
N GLY A 68 -22.32 -3.09 4.56
CA GLY A 68 -22.88 -4.38 4.98
C GLY A 68 -22.80 -5.46 3.90
N GLU A 69 -21.94 -5.29 2.90
CA GLU A 69 -21.73 -6.26 1.82
C GLU A 69 -20.85 -7.44 2.27
N ASP A 70 -20.92 -8.55 1.54
CA ASP A 70 -19.99 -9.68 1.71
C ASP A 70 -18.63 -9.35 1.07
N VAL A 71 -17.64 -9.03 1.91
CA VAL A 71 -16.31 -8.60 1.47
C VAL A 71 -15.38 -9.81 1.30
N GLN A 72 -14.91 -10.03 0.07
CA GLN A 72 -13.95 -11.09 -0.26
C GLN A 72 -12.52 -10.54 -0.32
N THR A 73 -11.66 -11.01 0.59
CA THR A 73 -10.24 -10.64 0.63
C THR A 73 -9.33 -11.79 0.15
N PRO A 74 -8.24 -11.51 -0.59
CA PRO A 74 -7.79 -10.18 -1.04
C PRO A 74 -8.62 -9.60 -2.20
N ALA A 75 -9.27 -10.45 -3.00
CA ALA A 75 -10.15 -10.04 -4.09
C ALA A 75 -11.12 -11.18 -4.44
N PRO A 76 -12.24 -10.90 -5.12
CA PRO A 76 -13.16 -11.94 -5.56
C PRO A 76 -12.46 -13.03 -6.38
N GLY A 77 -12.69 -14.29 -6.02
CA GLY A 77 -12.09 -15.44 -6.70
C GLY A 77 -10.62 -15.73 -6.33
N TYR A 78 -9.99 -14.94 -5.47
CA TYR A 78 -8.60 -15.15 -5.02
C TYR A 78 -8.52 -15.47 -3.53
N LYS A 79 -7.59 -16.34 -3.16
CA LYS A 79 -7.18 -16.62 -1.78
C LYS A 79 -5.81 -16.00 -1.48
N TRP A 80 -5.51 -15.80 -0.21
CA TRP A 80 -4.22 -15.27 0.26
C TRP A 80 -3.01 -16.12 -0.14
N ASN A 81 -3.17 -17.41 -0.42
CA ASN A 81 -2.10 -18.26 -0.95
C ASN A 81 -1.91 -18.13 -2.49
N GLN A 82 -2.76 -17.34 -3.17
CA GLN A 82 -2.71 -17.09 -4.62
C GLN A 82 -2.21 -15.67 -4.96
N LEU A 83 -1.64 -14.96 -3.99
CA LEU A 83 -1.18 -13.57 -4.17
C LEU A 83 -0.18 -13.39 -5.31
N LYS A 84 0.67 -14.39 -5.59
CA LYS A 84 1.61 -14.31 -6.72
C LYS A 84 0.87 -14.14 -8.04
N ALA A 85 -0.19 -14.93 -8.27
CA ALA A 85 -1.00 -14.85 -9.48
C ALA A 85 -1.83 -13.55 -9.53
N TYR A 86 -2.39 -13.14 -8.38
CA TYR A 86 -3.12 -11.88 -8.28
C TYR A 86 -2.24 -10.66 -8.61
N ASN A 87 -1.08 -10.56 -7.96
CA ASN A 87 -0.16 -9.44 -8.14
C ASN A 87 0.44 -9.39 -9.55
N ALA A 88 0.60 -10.53 -10.24
CA ALA A 88 1.01 -10.55 -11.64
C ALA A 88 -0.02 -9.81 -12.52
N GLY A 89 -1.32 -9.99 -12.25
CA GLY A 89 -2.39 -9.23 -12.92
C GLY A 89 -2.37 -7.74 -12.59
N VAL A 90 -2.05 -7.37 -11.35
CA VAL A 90 -1.88 -5.96 -10.94
C VAL A 90 -0.73 -5.30 -11.71
N ILE A 91 0.41 -5.98 -11.81
CA ILE A 91 1.58 -5.48 -12.55
C ILE A 91 1.23 -5.33 -14.04
N GLU A 92 0.59 -6.34 -14.64
CA GLU A 92 0.11 -6.29 -16.03
C GLU A 92 -0.79 -5.08 -16.27
N ALA A 93 -1.78 -4.84 -15.39
CA ALA A 93 -2.71 -3.72 -15.50
C ALA A 93 -2.02 -2.35 -15.39
N SER A 94 -0.87 -2.28 -14.72
CA SER A 94 -0.09 -1.04 -14.57
C SER A 94 0.93 -0.79 -15.68
N ARG A 95 1.10 -1.70 -16.64
CA ARG A 95 2.17 -1.60 -17.65
C ARG A 95 2.10 -0.31 -18.47
N ASP A 96 0.91 0.05 -18.90
CA ASP A 96 0.65 1.23 -19.73
C ASP A 96 0.62 2.54 -18.92
N GLN A 97 0.67 2.47 -17.59
CA GLN A 97 0.78 3.67 -16.76
C GLN A 97 2.19 4.24 -16.85
N SER A 98 2.28 5.55 -17.08
CA SER A 98 3.52 6.32 -16.96
C SER A 98 4.00 6.37 -15.51
N TRP A 99 5.28 6.69 -15.31
CA TRP A 99 5.81 6.86 -13.96
C TRP A 99 5.07 7.98 -13.18
N GLU A 100 4.73 9.07 -13.88
CA GLU A 100 3.98 10.19 -13.31
C GLU A 100 2.58 9.78 -12.83
N GLN A 101 1.84 8.99 -13.63
CA GLN A 101 0.52 8.48 -13.24
C GLN A 101 0.60 7.59 -12.00
N VAL A 102 1.57 6.67 -11.96
CA VAL A 102 1.77 5.79 -10.81
C VAL A 102 2.08 6.58 -9.53
N LEU A 103 2.90 7.63 -9.63
CA LEU A 103 3.17 8.52 -8.49
C LEU A 103 1.91 9.28 -8.05
N GLY A 104 1.15 9.82 -9.01
CA GLY A 104 -0.11 10.51 -8.73
C GLY A 104 -1.12 9.61 -8.00
N ASP A 105 -1.31 8.38 -8.46
CA ASP A 105 -2.19 7.39 -7.82
C ASP A 105 -1.70 7.03 -6.42
N PHE A 106 -0.38 6.87 -6.25
CA PHE A 106 0.23 6.57 -4.96
C PHE A 106 0.06 7.71 -3.94
N HIS A 107 0.30 8.95 -4.36
CA HIS A 107 0.12 10.15 -3.53
C HIS A 107 -1.35 10.37 -3.16
N ALA A 108 -2.26 10.29 -4.12
CA ALA A 108 -3.70 10.40 -3.86
C ALA A 108 -4.19 9.31 -2.89
N GLY A 109 -3.70 8.09 -3.05
CA GLY A 109 -3.98 7.00 -2.12
C GLY A 109 -3.45 7.29 -0.71
N HIS A 110 -2.25 7.85 -0.59
CA HIS A 110 -1.67 8.25 0.70
C HIS A 110 -2.52 9.32 1.38
N ASP A 111 -2.87 10.39 0.66
CA ASP A 111 -3.68 11.48 1.21
C ASP A 111 -5.03 10.96 1.70
N LYS A 112 -5.70 10.11 0.90
CA LYS A 112 -6.95 9.46 1.30
C LYS A 112 -6.78 8.63 2.59
N LEU A 113 -5.69 7.87 2.71
CA LEU A 113 -5.38 7.09 3.91
C LEU A 113 -5.15 7.98 5.14
N LEU A 114 -4.34 9.02 4.97
CA LEU A 114 -3.99 9.91 6.07
C LEU A 114 -5.22 10.67 6.57
N ASP A 115 -6.06 11.17 5.67
CA ASP A 115 -7.32 11.82 6.01
C ASP A 115 -8.27 10.86 6.72
N PHE A 116 -8.43 9.63 6.20
CA PHE A 116 -9.22 8.59 6.87
C PHE A 116 -8.76 8.34 8.31
N ILE A 117 -7.45 8.20 8.56
CA ILE A 117 -6.93 7.98 9.91
C ILE A 117 -7.18 9.22 10.79
N LYS A 118 -6.98 10.43 10.27
CA LYS A 118 -7.14 11.70 11.01
C LYS A 118 -8.57 11.95 11.46
N VAL A 119 -9.56 11.55 10.66
CA VAL A 119 -10.99 11.71 11.02
C VAL A 119 -11.56 10.55 11.83
N SER A 120 -10.81 9.45 11.97
CA SER A 120 -11.21 8.29 12.76
C SER A 120 -10.92 8.48 14.26
N ASP A 121 -11.54 7.66 15.10
CA ASP A 121 -11.19 7.51 16.51
C ASP A 121 -10.58 6.14 16.80
N ASP A 122 -10.10 5.96 18.03
CA ASP A 122 -9.49 4.69 18.45
C ASP A 122 -10.50 3.54 18.47
N ASP A 123 -11.78 3.82 18.75
CA ASP A 123 -12.82 2.80 18.75
C ASP A 123 -13.02 2.21 17.34
N LEU A 124 -13.13 3.06 16.31
CA LEU A 124 -13.19 2.63 14.92
C LEU A 124 -11.91 1.87 14.52
N LEU A 125 -10.73 2.41 14.83
CA LEU A 125 -9.46 1.86 14.36
C LEU A 125 -9.05 0.58 15.09
N TYR A 126 -9.39 0.42 16.37
CA TYR A 126 -8.83 -0.61 17.23
C TYR A 126 -9.86 -1.57 17.83
N THR A 127 -11.15 -1.44 17.50
CA THR A 127 -12.13 -2.49 17.78
C THR A 127 -11.82 -3.74 16.94
N PRO A 128 -11.56 -4.90 17.56
CA PRO A 128 -11.34 -6.14 16.83
C PRO A 128 -12.65 -6.64 16.21
N LYS A 129 -12.55 -7.25 15.02
CA LYS A 129 -13.69 -7.89 14.33
C LYS A 129 -14.87 -6.95 14.08
N LEU A 130 -14.62 -5.66 13.89
CA LEU A 130 -15.65 -4.69 13.57
C LEU A 130 -16.40 -5.04 12.27
N TYR A 131 -15.66 -5.51 11.26
CA TYR A 131 -16.20 -6.10 10.04
C TYR A 131 -15.77 -7.56 9.89
N SER A 132 -16.63 -8.38 9.27
CA SER A 132 -16.41 -9.83 9.11
C SER A 132 -15.13 -10.19 8.36
N TRP A 133 -14.71 -9.35 7.40
CA TRP A 133 -13.53 -9.57 6.57
C TRP A 133 -12.20 -9.28 7.29
N MET A 134 -12.23 -8.63 8.45
CA MET A 134 -11.02 -8.17 9.13
C MET A 134 -10.23 -9.30 9.81
N ASN A 135 -10.72 -10.54 9.78
CA ASN A 135 -10.14 -11.68 10.50
C ASN A 135 -9.89 -11.32 11.98
N ASN A 136 -8.67 -11.53 12.49
CA ASN A 136 -8.28 -11.16 13.85
C ASN A 136 -7.60 -9.77 13.93
N TRP A 137 -7.56 -9.02 12.84
CA TRP A 137 -6.93 -7.70 12.80
C TRP A 137 -7.94 -6.59 13.06
N THR A 138 -7.44 -5.44 13.52
CA THR A 138 -8.21 -4.20 13.64
C THR A 138 -8.09 -3.38 12.35
N LEU A 139 -8.94 -2.36 12.17
CA LEU A 139 -8.87 -1.49 11.00
C LEU A 139 -7.54 -0.75 10.93
N GLY A 140 -7.06 -0.25 12.07
CA GLY A 140 -5.75 0.40 12.18
C GLY A 140 -4.61 -0.53 11.75
N ARG A 141 -4.72 -1.84 12.02
CA ARG A 141 -3.73 -2.82 11.54
C ARG A 141 -3.79 -3.03 10.03
N TRP A 142 -4.98 -3.06 9.44
CA TRP A 142 -5.16 -3.12 7.98
C TRP A 142 -4.65 -1.85 7.30
N ALA A 143 -4.95 -0.68 7.85
CA ALA A 143 -4.44 0.61 7.40
C ALA A 143 -2.91 0.67 7.46
N GLU A 144 -2.29 0.22 8.57
CA GLU A 144 -0.83 0.15 8.69
C GLU A 144 -0.21 -0.81 7.67
N ALA A 145 -0.86 -1.95 7.41
CA ALA A 145 -0.40 -2.94 6.44
C ALA A 145 -0.40 -2.35 5.02
N SER A 146 -1.47 -1.67 4.62
CA SER A 146 -1.59 -1.03 3.31
C SER A 146 -0.80 0.28 3.17
N GLY A 147 -0.50 0.95 4.28
CA GLY A 147 0.26 2.21 4.35
C GLY A 147 1.69 2.02 4.87
N ALA A 148 1.96 2.44 6.11
CA ALA A 148 3.31 2.55 6.69
C ALA A 148 4.21 1.32 6.49
N SER A 149 3.67 0.10 6.66
CA SER A 149 4.41 -1.15 6.46
C SER A 149 4.83 -1.34 5.00
N HIS A 150 3.89 -1.11 4.09
CA HIS A 150 4.10 -1.15 2.65
C HIS A 150 5.11 -0.08 2.18
N TYR A 151 5.03 1.14 2.72
CA TYR A 151 5.99 2.21 2.43
C TYR A 151 7.40 1.84 2.87
N ARG A 152 7.54 1.29 4.08
CA ARG A 152 8.85 0.83 4.61
C ARG A 152 9.48 -0.24 3.72
N SER A 153 8.70 -1.25 3.31
CA SER A 153 9.19 -2.32 2.44
C SER A 153 9.59 -1.80 1.05
N ALA A 154 8.78 -0.91 0.47
CA ALA A 154 9.08 -0.28 -0.81
C ALA A 154 10.35 0.58 -0.72
N ALA A 155 10.49 1.41 0.32
CA ALA A 155 11.69 2.23 0.52
C ALA A 155 12.97 1.37 0.67
N LYS A 156 12.88 0.18 1.30
CA LYS A 156 14.00 -0.76 1.36
C LYS A 156 14.35 -1.30 -0.03
N TYR A 157 13.36 -1.68 -0.81
CA TYR A 157 13.54 -2.19 -2.17
C TYR A 157 14.13 -1.13 -3.11
N VAL A 158 13.55 0.08 -3.13
CA VAL A 158 14.01 1.22 -3.93
C VAL A 158 15.47 1.57 -3.61
N ARG A 159 15.85 1.63 -2.33
CA ARG A 159 17.26 1.88 -1.94
C ARG A 159 18.22 0.80 -2.43
N LYS A 160 17.77 -0.46 -2.47
CA LYS A 160 18.58 -1.58 -2.98
C LYS A 160 18.88 -1.34 -4.48
N LEU A 161 17.85 -1.04 -5.27
CA LEU A 161 17.99 -0.80 -6.71
C LEU A 161 18.84 0.44 -7.02
N ILE A 162 18.60 1.57 -6.35
CA ILE A 162 19.42 2.79 -6.53
C ILE A 162 20.90 2.52 -6.24
N LYS A 163 21.23 1.62 -5.30
CA LYS A 163 22.62 1.27 -5.00
C LYS A 163 23.24 0.37 -6.08
N GLN A 164 22.46 -0.47 -6.73
CA GLN A 164 22.91 -1.39 -7.78
C GLN A 164 23.11 -0.67 -9.13
N GLN A 165 22.37 0.41 -9.37
CA GLN A 165 22.47 1.26 -10.56
C GLN A 165 23.62 2.30 -10.51
N LYS A 166 24.44 2.31 -9.45
CA LYS A 166 25.63 3.15 -9.33
C LYS A 166 26.88 2.39 -9.74
#